data_AF-A0A536TRP8-F1
#
_entry.id   AF-A0A536TRP8-F1
#
_cell.length_a   1.000
_cell.length_b   1.000
_cell.length_c   1.000
_cell.angle_alpha   90.00
_cell.angle_beta   90.00
_cell.angle_gamma   90.00
#
_symmetry.space_group_name_H-M   'P 1'
#
loop_
_entity.id
_entity.type
_entity.pdbx_description
1 polymer ?
#
loop_
_entity_poly.entity_id
_entity_poly.type
_entity_poly.pdbx_seq_one_letter_code
_entity_poly.pdbx_strand_id
1 'polypeptide(L)'
;MRLIVKFNIVFLAIFLVGLVIAAYVSLDLLRQNARDEVLQHARIMMESALATRGYTSKQVRPLLETQIKYQFLPQSVPAYAANEQFSDLRKKFVDYDYKEATLNPTNPRNRATDWETDVVNQFRQAPDRAEIIGERDTPTGRALYMARPLQIKDA
;
A
#
# COMPACT_ATOMS: atom_id res chain seq x y z
N MET A 1 20.69 19.55 -54.52
CA MET A 1 21.11 18.77 -53.32
C MET A 1 21.67 17.42 -53.76
N ARG A 2 22.87 17.04 -53.30
CA ARG A 2 23.45 15.71 -53.58
C ARG A 2 22.53 14.61 -53.04
N LEU A 3 22.39 13.50 -53.77
CA LEU A 3 21.52 12.37 -53.43
C LEU A 3 21.76 11.85 -52.01
N ILE A 4 23.01 11.91 -51.55
CA ILE A 4 23.45 11.54 -50.19
C ILE A 4 22.74 12.32 -49.08
N VAL A 5 22.45 13.61 -49.30
CA VAL A 5 21.80 14.46 -48.28
C VAL A 5 20.34 14.04 -48.11
N LYS A 6 19.65 13.73 -49.22
CA LYS A 6 18.26 13.27 -49.19
C LYS A 6 18.14 11.93 -48.45
N PHE A 7 19.04 10.99 -48.74
CA PHE A 7 19.07 9.71 -48.03
C PHE A 7 19.33 9.88 -46.53
N ASN A 8 20.32 10.68 -46.14
CA ASN A 8 20.60 10.91 -44.71
C ASN A 8 19.44 11.57 -43.97
N ILE A 9 18.69 12.49 -44.59
CA ILE A 9 17.50 13.09 -43.98
C ILE A 9 16.42 12.04 -43.74
N VAL A 10 16.18 11.15 -44.71
CA VAL A 10 15.21 10.05 -44.56
C VAL A 10 15.65 9.08 -43.47
N PHE A 11 16.93 8.69 -43.45
CA PHE A 11 17.48 7.84 -42.39
C PHE A 11 17.37 8.49 -41.01
N LEU A 12 17.67 9.79 -40.89
CA LEU A 12 17.52 10.53 -39.64
C LEU A 12 16.06 10.55 -39.19
N ALA A 13 15.13 10.80 -40.11
CA ALA A 13 13.70 10.81 -39.80
C ALA A 13 13.22 9.44 -39.30
N ILE A 14 13.58 8.35 -39.98
CA ILE A 14 13.24 6.98 -39.56
C ILE A 14 13.87 6.67 -38.19
N PHE A 15 15.13 7.06 -37.97
CA PHE A 15 15.82 6.85 -36.71
C PHE A 15 15.12 7.61 -35.56
N LEU A 16 14.76 8.88 -35.77
CA LEU A 16 14.04 9.67 -34.78
C LEU A 16 12.67 9.07 -34.45
N VAL A 17 11.93 8.61 -35.47
CA VAL A 17 10.64 7.93 -35.25
C VAL A 17 10.84 6.66 -34.43
N GLY A 18 11.83 5.83 -34.77
CA GLY A 18 12.16 4.62 -34.01
C GLY A 18 12.53 4.93 -32.56
N LEU A 19 13.32 5.98 -32.34
CA LEU A 19 13.74 6.41 -31.00
C LEU A 19 12.55 6.90 -30.18
N VAL A 20 11.65 7.70 -30.77
CA VAL A 20 10.43 8.17 -30.09
C VAL A 20 9.53 6.99 -29.69
N ILE A 21 9.33 6.02 -30.59
CA ILE A 21 8.53 4.83 -30.28
C ILE A 21 9.17 4.02 -29.15
N ALA A 22 10.49 3.77 -29.24
CA ALA A 22 11.21 3.03 -28.22
C ALA A 22 11.18 3.74 -26.86
N ALA A 23 11.34 5.06 -26.83
CA ALA A 23 11.26 5.87 -25.63
C ALA A 23 9.86 5.82 -25.02
N TYR A 24 8.81 5.91 -25.84
CA TYR A 24 7.42 5.84 -25.38
C TYR A 24 7.10 4.48 -24.75
N VAL A 25 7.44 3.38 -25.44
CA VAL A 25 7.23 2.01 -24.93
C VAL A 25 8.04 1.77 -23.65
N SER A 26 9.30 2.21 -23.63
CA SER A 26 10.16 2.05 -22.44
C SER A 26 9.59 2.81 -21.24
N LEU A 27 9.08 4.03 -21.45
CA LEU A 27 8.50 4.84 -20.37
C LEU A 27 7.25 4.19 -19.79
N ASP A 28 6.39 3.63 -20.65
CA ASP A 28 5.17 2.93 -20.21
C ASP A 28 5.52 1.66 -19.40
N LEU A 29 6.42 0.83 -19.92
CA LEU A 29 6.90 -0.36 -19.22
C LEU A 29 7.53 -0.03 -17.87
N LEU A 30 8.36 1.02 -17.80
CA LEU A 30 9.03 1.41 -16.58
C LEU A 30 8.04 1.91 -15.52
N ARG A 31 6.98 2.63 -15.94
CA ARG A 31 5.91 3.09 -15.05
C ARG A 31 5.08 1.94 -14.51
N GLN A 32 4.74 0.96 -15.36
CA GLN A 32 3.99 -0.22 -14.95
C GLN A 32 4.80 -1.07 -13.98
N ASN A 33 6.07 -1.34 -14.29
CA ASN A 33 6.96 -2.08 -13.38
C ASN A 33 7.13 -1.38 -12.03
N ALA A 34 7.35 -0.06 -12.03
CA ALA A 34 7.46 0.70 -10.78
C ALA A 34 6.16 0.64 -9.96
N ARG A 35 4.99 0.71 -10.61
CA ARG A 35 3.70 0.55 -9.94
C ARG A 35 3.55 -0.83 -9.30
N ASP A 36 3.86 -1.88 -10.04
CA ASP A 36 3.72 -3.25 -9.55
C ASP A 36 4.72 -3.57 -8.42
N GLU A 37 5.94 -3.06 -8.52
CA GLU A 37 6.97 -3.17 -7.48
C GLU A 37 6.53 -2.49 -6.18
N VAL A 38 6.01 -1.25 -6.26
CA VAL A 38 5.48 -0.53 -5.09
C VAL A 38 4.29 -1.27 -4.48
N LEU A 39 3.39 -1.82 -5.29
CA LEU A 39 2.28 -2.64 -4.79
C LEU A 39 2.77 -3.92 -4.11
N GLN A 40 3.81 -4.56 -4.64
CA GLN A 40 4.39 -5.74 -4.02
C GLN A 40 5.04 -5.40 -2.68
N HIS A 41 5.75 -4.28 -2.57
CA HIS A 41 6.25 -3.79 -1.29
C HIS A 41 5.10 -3.51 -0.30
N ALA A 42 4.04 -2.84 -0.74
CA ALA A 42 2.86 -2.58 0.09
C ALA A 42 2.20 -3.87 0.59
N ARG A 43 2.10 -4.91 -0.25
CA ARG A 43 1.62 -6.24 0.16
C ARG A 43 2.53 -6.88 1.21
N ILE A 44 3.85 -6.83 1.04
CA ILE A 44 4.80 -7.39 2.01
C ILE A 44 4.66 -6.67 3.36
N MET A 45 4.54 -5.34 3.35
CA MET A 45 4.34 -4.56 4.58
C MET A 45 3.01 -4.87 5.27
N MET A 46 1.93 -4.99 4.49
CA MET A 46 0.61 -5.40 5.01
C MET A 46 0.68 -6.79 5.65
N GLU A 47 1.27 -7.77 4.97
CA GLU A 47 1.44 -9.13 5.51
C GLU A 47 2.34 -9.14 6.75
N SER A 48 3.38 -8.30 6.79
CA SER A 48 4.20 -8.14 7.99
C SER A 48 3.40 -7.59 9.18
N ALA A 49 2.56 -6.57 8.97
CA ALA A 49 1.67 -6.05 10.00
C ALA A 49 0.68 -7.12 10.48
N LEU A 50 0.06 -7.87 9.56
CA LEU A 50 -0.85 -8.98 9.89
C LEU A 50 -0.14 -10.11 10.66
N ALA A 51 1.08 -10.47 10.25
CA ALA A 51 1.90 -11.46 10.94
C ALA A 51 2.23 -11.02 12.38
N THR A 52 2.57 -9.75 12.57
CA THR A 52 2.80 -9.18 13.92
C THR A 52 1.54 -9.22 14.76
N ARG A 53 0.36 -8.89 14.21
CA ARG A 53 -0.91 -9.06 14.91
C ARG A 53 -1.13 -10.51 15.35
N GLY A 54 -0.89 -11.45 14.42
CA GLY A 54 -1.00 -12.88 14.68
C GLY A 54 -0.06 -13.36 15.78
N TYR A 55 1.20 -12.93 15.74
CA TYR A 55 2.20 -13.21 16.77
C TYR A 55 1.78 -12.65 18.13
N THR A 56 1.35 -11.39 18.20
CA THR A 56 0.89 -10.77 19.44
C THR A 56 -0.31 -11.51 20.02
N SER A 57 -1.29 -11.88 19.20
CA SER A 57 -2.48 -12.59 19.68
C SER A 57 -2.19 -14.02 20.12
N LYS A 58 -1.36 -14.77 19.39
CA LYS A 58 -1.13 -16.21 19.62
C LYS A 58 -0.03 -16.49 20.63
N GLN A 59 0.97 -15.61 20.76
CA GLN A 59 2.15 -15.86 21.57
C GLN A 59 2.32 -14.84 22.69
N VAL A 60 2.14 -13.54 22.43
CA VAL A 60 2.42 -12.50 23.45
C VAL A 60 1.28 -12.37 24.45
N ARG A 61 0.03 -12.25 23.97
CA ARG A 61 -1.14 -12.03 24.82
C ARG A 61 -1.32 -13.12 25.88
N PRO A 62 -1.20 -14.43 25.58
CA PRO A 62 -1.33 -15.48 26.59
C PRO A 62 -0.34 -15.35 27.74
N LEU A 63 0.90 -14.89 27.46
CA LEU A 63 1.93 -14.69 28.48
C LEU A 63 1.63 -13.51 29.41
N LEU A 64 0.74 -12.60 28.99
CA LEU A 64 0.36 -11.39 29.71
C LEU A 64 -1.01 -11.49 30.39
N GLU A 65 -1.70 -12.63 30.30
CA GLU A 65 -3.09 -12.80 30.75
C GLU A 65 -3.33 -12.45 32.22
N THR A 66 -2.36 -12.74 33.09
CA THR A 66 -2.47 -12.41 34.50
C THR A 66 -2.27 -10.92 34.74
N GLN A 67 -1.26 -10.31 34.12
CA GLN A 67 -0.93 -8.89 34.30
C GLN A 67 -2.05 -7.99 33.76
N ILE A 68 -2.64 -8.33 32.61
CA ILE A 68 -3.70 -7.52 31.99
C ILE A 68 -4.99 -7.45 32.83
N LYS A 69 -5.17 -8.35 33.81
CA LYS A 69 -6.29 -8.28 34.77
C LYS A 69 -6.13 -7.14 35.77
N TYR A 70 -4.89 -6.76 36.08
CA TYR A 70 -4.58 -5.73 37.07
C TYR A 70 -4.20 -4.40 36.42
N GLN A 71 -3.61 -4.42 35.24
CA GLN A 71 -3.19 -3.21 34.52
C GLN A 71 -3.27 -3.42 33.02
N PHE A 72 -3.83 -2.45 32.30
CA PHE A 72 -3.84 -2.48 30.84
C PHE A 72 -2.41 -2.39 30.28
N LEU A 73 -2.04 -3.37 29.43
CA LEU A 73 -0.76 -3.42 28.73
C LEU A 73 -1.00 -3.33 27.22
N PRO A 74 -0.67 -2.20 26.56
CA PRO A 74 -0.86 -2.02 25.12
C PRO A 74 -0.20 -3.10 24.26
N GLN A 75 0.92 -3.66 24.73
CA GLN A 75 1.68 -4.71 24.05
C GLN A 75 0.90 -6.02 23.87
N SER A 76 -0.17 -6.23 24.65
CA SER A 76 -1.10 -7.35 24.47
C SER A 76 -2.11 -7.16 23.33
N VAL A 77 -2.23 -5.93 22.81
CA VAL A 77 -3.20 -5.58 21.76
C VAL A 77 -2.55 -5.75 20.37
N PRO A 78 -3.06 -6.64 19.51
CA PRO A 78 -2.46 -6.91 18.19
C PRO A 78 -2.31 -5.64 17.31
N ALA A 79 -3.33 -4.78 17.31
CA ALA A 79 -3.31 -3.53 16.56
C ALA A 79 -2.24 -2.55 17.06
N TYR A 80 -1.95 -2.55 18.36
CA TYR A 80 -0.90 -1.70 18.92
C TYR A 80 0.47 -2.11 18.39
N ALA A 81 0.80 -3.41 18.49
CA ALA A 81 2.09 -3.93 18.03
C ALA A 81 2.34 -3.68 16.54
N ALA A 82 1.33 -3.90 15.69
CA ALA A 82 1.44 -3.64 14.26
C ALA A 82 1.65 -2.15 13.92
N ASN A 83 0.90 -1.26 14.57
CA ASN A 83 1.04 0.18 14.35
C ASN A 83 2.38 0.73 14.88
N GLU A 84 2.86 0.27 16.04
CA GLU A 84 4.16 0.69 16.57
C GLU A 84 5.31 0.20 15.69
N GLN A 85 5.28 -1.07 15.26
CA GLN A 85 6.27 -1.59 14.32
C GLN A 85 6.28 -0.79 13.01
N PHE A 86 5.10 -0.49 12.46
CA PHE A 86 5.02 0.29 11.23
C PHE A 86 5.45 1.74 11.43
N SER A 87 5.13 2.35 12.58
CA SER A 87 5.60 3.70 12.95
C SER A 87 7.13 3.76 12.96
N ASP A 88 7.79 2.73 13.49
CA ASP A 88 9.25 2.62 13.44
C ASP A 88 9.78 2.39 12.01
N LEU A 89 9.09 1.58 11.19
CA LEU A 89 9.42 1.36 9.79
C LEU A 89 9.36 2.69 9.00
N ARG A 90 8.30 3.47 9.21
CA ARG A 90 8.03 4.75 8.53
C ARG A 90 9.13 5.79 8.74
N LYS A 91 9.90 5.71 9.84
CA LYS A 91 11.08 6.59 10.05
C LYS A 91 12.13 6.43 8.95
N LYS A 92 12.26 5.24 8.37
CA LYS A 92 13.16 4.95 7.23
C LYS A 92 12.44 5.00 5.89
N PHE A 93 11.14 4.71 5.88
CA PHE A 93 10.31 4.60 4.68
C PHE A 93 9.16 5.60 4.75
N VAL A 94 9.49 6.90 4.62
CA VAL A 94 8.56 8.01 4.91
C VAL A 94 7.36 8.10 3.98
N ASP A 95 7.50 7.59 2.75
CA ASP A 95 6.46 7.59 1.72
C ASP A 95 5.44 6.46 1.89
N TYR A 96 5.66 5.56 2.85
CA TYR A 96 4.76 4.46 3.15
C TYR A 96 3.96 4.76 4.42
N ASP A 97 2.65 4.51 4.33
CA ASP A 97 1.74 4.66 5.45
C ASP A 97 0.87 3.41 5.60
N TYR A 98 0.56 3.05 6.84
CA TYR A 98 -0.30 1.94 7.18
C TYR A 98 -1.32 2.41 8.19
N LYS A 99 -2.57 2.05 7.94
CA LYS A 99 -3.68 2.40 8.82
C LYS A 99 -4.73 1.33 8.80
N GLU A 100 -5.17 0.93 9.99
CA GLU A 100 -6.32 0.05 10.17
C GLU A 100 -7.62 0.87 10.16
N ALA A 101 -7.97 1.40 9.00
CA ALA A 101 -9.13 2.28 8.85
C ALA A 101 -10.44 1.52 9.10
N THR A 102 -11.18 1.94 10.12
CA THR A 102 -12.44 1.29 10.55
C THR A 102 -13.50 2.35 10.83
N LEU A 103 -14.78 2.01 10.60
CA LEU A 103 -15.89 2.95 10.78
C LEU A 103 -16.09 3.32 12.25
N ASN A 104 -15.97 2.33 13.15
CA ASN A 104 -16.17 2.49 14.59
C ASN A 104 -15.00 1.86 15.39
N PRO A 105 -13.81 2.50 15.42
CA PRO A 105 -12.68 1.98 16.17
C PRO A 105 -12.73 2.36 17.65
N THR A 106 -12.08 1.53 18.48
CA THR A 106 -11.75 1.89 19.86
C THR A 106 -10.68 2.99 19.94
N ASN A 107 -9.74 3.03 18.99
CA ASN A 107 -8.72 4.07 18.90
C ASN A 107 -9.13 5.13 17.86
N PRO A 108 -9.32 6.42 18.23
CA PRO A 108 -9.70 7.47 17.30
C PRO A 108 -8.77 7.63 16.09
N ARG A 109 -7.48 7.29 16.24
CA ARG A 109 -6.50 7.33 15.13
C ARG A 109 -6.87 6.38 13.98
N ASN A 110 -7.60 5.32 14.26
CA ASN A 110 -8.01 4.32 13.29
C ASN A 110 -9.35 4.68 12.62
N ARG A 111 -9.97 5.79 13.00
CA ARG A 111 -11.25 6.20 12.41
C ARG A 111 -11.05 6.47 10.93
N ALA A 112 -11.88 5.81 10.12
CA ALA A 112 -11.92 6.03 8.69
C ALA A 112 -12.28 7.49 8.41
N THR A 113 -11.47 8.12 7.55
CA THR A 113 -11.77 9.38 6.89
C THR A 113 -12.80 9.14 5.77
N ASP A 114 -13.28 10.20 5.14
CA ASP A 114 -14.39 10.10 4.17
C ASP A 114 -14.07 9.13 3.02
N TRP A 115 -12.91 9.25 2.38
CA TRP A 115 -12.50 8.33 1.30
C TRP A 115 -12.22 6.90 1.79
N GLU A 116 -11.69 6.73 3.02
CA GLU A 116 -11.49 5.40 3.60
C GLU A 116 -12.84 4.74 3.89
N THR A 117 -13.83 5.52 4.29
CA THR A 117 -15.20 5.07 4.52
C THR A 117 -15.80 4.51 3.24
N ASP A 118 -15.56 5.15 2.09
CA ASP A 118 -15.99 4.64 0.79
C ASP A 118 -15.35 3.29 0.46
N VAL A 119 -14.04 3.14 0.70
CA VAL A 119 -13.32 1.88 0.49
C VAL A 119 -13.86 0.79 1.43
N VAL A 120 -14.10 1.11 2.71
CA VAL A 120 -14.69 0.17 3.66
C VAL A 120 -16.10 -0.25 3.21
N ASN A 121 -16.92 0.68 2.73
CA ASN A 121 -18.25 0.38 2.24
C ASN A 121 -18.22 -0.49 0.97
N GLN A 122 -17.24 -0.31 0.08
CA GLN A 122 -17.05 -1.20 -1.07
C GLN A 122 -16.77 -2.64 -0.62
N PHE A 123 -15.93 -2.86 0.39
CA PHE A 123 -15.71 -4.21 0.95
C PHE A 123 -16.95 -4.78 1.63
N ARG A 124 -17.77 -3.93 2.28
CA ARG A 124 -19.04 -4.38 2.87
C ARG A 124 -20.08 -4.78 1.82
N GLN A 125 -20.07 -4.13 0.65
CA GLN A 125 -20.97 -4.43 -0.46
C GLN A 125 -20.51 -5.64 -1.29
N ALA A 126 -19.21 -5.93 -1.32
CA ALA A 126 -18.63 -7.06 -2.02
C ALA A 126 -17.75 -7.91 -1.08
N PRO A 127 -18.33 -8.82 -0.28
CA PRO A 127 -17.62 -9.59 0.75
C PRO A 127 -16.49 -10.47 0.20
N ASP A 128 -16.60 -10.90 -1.06
CA ASP A 128 -15.61 -11.75 -1.74
C ASP A 128 -14.43 -10.95 -2.31
N ARG A 129 -14.49 -9.61 -2.29
CA ARG A 129 -13.42 -8.77 -2.81
C ARG A 129 -12.25 -8.74 -1.82
N ALA A 130 -11.16 -9.40 -2.18
CA ALA A 130 -9.99 -9.52 -1.33
C ALA A 130 -9.11 -8.27 -1.26
N GLU A 131 -9.08 -7.46 -2.33
CA GLU A 131 -8.17 -6.31 -2.46
C GLU A 131 -8.82 -5.19 -3.29
N ILE A 132 -8.54 -3.95 -2.90
CA ILE A 132 -8.85 -2.74 -3.69
C ILE A 132 -7.55 -1.98 -3.85
N ILE A 133 -7.19 -1.67 -5.09
CA ILE A 133 -6.07 -0.79 -5.42
C ILE A 133 -6.63 0.43 -6.11
N GLY A 134 -6.17 1.60 -5.70
CA GLY A 134 -6.54 2.85 -6.33
C GLY A 134 -5.49 3.92 -6.16
N GLU A 135 -5.69 5.04 -6.82
CA GLU A 135 -4.83 6.20 -6.72
C GLU A 135 -5.67 7.38 -6.25
N ARG A 136 -5.08 8.27 -5.46
CA ARG A 136 -5.75 9.46 -4.95
C ARG A 136 -4.81 10.64 -4.96
N ASP A 137 -5.37 11.83 -5.16
CA ASP A 137 -4.60 13.05 -4.94
C ASP A 137 -4.49 13.32 -3.43
N THR A 138 -3.30 13.72 -3.01
CA THR A 138 -2.98 14.15 -1.65
C THR A 138 -2.26 15.49 -1.71
N PRO A 139 -2.19 16.25 -0.62
CA PRO A 139 -1.45 17.52 -0.60
C PRO A 139 0.03 17.37 -1.02
N THR A 140 0.60 16.19 -0.85
CA THR A 140 1.99 15.87 -1.21
C THR A 140 2.13 15.26 -2.61
N GLY A 141 1.04 15.13 -3.37
CA GLY A 141 1.02 14.55 -4.71
C GLY A 141 0.09 13.33 -4.82
N ARG A 142 0.14 12.66 -5.97
CA ARG A 142 -0.68 11.47 -6.21
C ARG A 142 -0.13 10.27 -5.45
N ALA A 143 -0.96 9.65 -4.63
CA ALA A 143 -0.61 8.49 -3.81
C ALA A 143 -1.35 7.25 -4.32
N LEU A 144 -0.61 6.14 -4.43
CA LEU A 144 -1.15 4.81 -4.67
C LEU A 144 -1.55 4.19 -3.32
N TYR A 145 -2.75 3.63 -3.24
CA TYR A 145 -3.20 2.91 -2.06
C TYR A 145 -3.60 1.47 -2.41
N MET A 146 -3.37 0.58 -1.46
CA MET A 146 -3.83 -0.80 -1.48
C MET A 146 -4.57 -1.07 -0.17
N ALA A 147 -5.80 -1.55 -0.26
CA ALA A 147 -6.62 -1.89 0.89
C ALA A 147 -7.03 -3.37 0.83
N ARG A 148 -7.16 -3.97 2.01
CA ARG A 148 -7.70 -5.33 2.20
C ARG A 148 -8.72 -5.30 3.34
N PRO A 149 -9.77 -6.12 3.29
CA PRO A 149 -10.75 -6.16 4.35
C PRO A 149 -10.18 -6.84 5.60
N LEU A 150 -10.33 -6.20 6.75
CA LEU A 150 -10.07 -6.82 8.04
C LEU A 150 -11.37 -7.46 8.55
N GLN A 151 -11.50 -8.78 8.39
CA GLN A 151 -12.67 -9.53 8.82
C GLN A 151 -12.40 -10.24 10.15
N ILE A 152 -13.36 -10.15 11.08
CA ILE A 152 -13.39 -10.98 12.28
C ILE A 152 -14.04 -12.30 11.87
N LYS A 153 -13.24 -13.35 11.67
CA LYS A 153 -13.75 -14.67 11.28
C LYS A 153 -14.05 -15.58 12.48
N ASP A 154 -13.44 -15.29 13.63
CA ASP A 154 -13.66 -16.02 14.88
C ASP A 154 -13.95 -15.02 16.00
N ALA A 155 -15.14 -15.14 16.59
CA ALA A 155 -15.58 -14.45 17.80
C ALA A 155 -15.88 -15.48 18.89
#